data_AF-A0A956HH39-F1
#
_entry.id   AF-A0A956HH39-F1
#
_cell.length_a   1.000
_cell.length_b   1.000
_cell.length_c   1.000
_cell.angle_alpha   90.00
_cell.angle_beta   90.00
_cell.angle_gamma   90.00
#
_symmetry.space_group_name_H-M   'P 1'
#
loop_
_entity.id
_entity.type
_entity.pdbx_description
1 polymer ?
#
loop_
_entity_poly.entity_id
_entity_poly.type
_entity_poly.pdbx_seq_one_letter_code
_entity_poly.pdbx_strand_id
1 'polypeptide(L)'
;MTGERVYLRADVQAEPLIDRWYAWVHLITPATAAFNVVERHLKTMASYVAAPALHAAAVANPAMRGGPFIDLDGARVDELRALLAAEGLTVAGLRGTAHRRDDARRDDARNDDAGHDVAGRGCQQEAAR
;
A
#
# COMPACT_ATOMS: atom_id res chain seq x y z
N MET A 1 0.40 35.21 -28.10
CA MET A 1 -0.46 34.03 -28.20
C MET A 1 -1.72 34.28 -27.38
N THR A 2 -2.81 34.70 -28.03
CA THR A 2 -4.12 34.83 -27.37
C THR A 2 -4.82 33.48 -27.48
N GLY A 3 -4.48 32.56 -26.57
CA GLY A 3 -5.12 31.24 -26.49
C GLY A 3 -6.51 31.35 -25.85
N GLU A 4 -7.51 30.71 -26.46
CA GLU A 4 -8.86 30.60 -25.94
C GLU A 4 -8.83 29.87 -24.58
N ARG A 5 -9.59 30.38 -23.60
CA ARG A 5 -9.66 29.76 -22.26
C ARG A 5 -10.65 28.60 -22.31
N VAL A 6 -10.15 27.39 -22.12
CA VAL A 6 -10.96 26.18 -21.99
C VAL A 6 -11.06 25.75 -20.54
N TYR A 7 -12.18 25.13 -20.17
CA TYR A 7 -12.44 24.59 -18.84
C TYR A 7 -12.74 23.09 -18.94
N LEU A 8 -12.49 22.36 -17.86
CA LEU A 8 -12.88 20.96 -17.76
C LEU A 8 -14.41 20.86 -17.76
N ARG A 9 -14.97 19.87 -18.47
CA ARG A 9 -16.40 19.59 -18.42
C ARG A 9 -16.79 19.10 -17.01
N ALA A 10 -18.00 19.42 -16.59
CA ALA A 10 -18.51 19.06 -15.26
C ALA A 10 -18.71 17.54 -15.05
N ASP A 11 -18.69 16.75 -16.11
CA ASP A 11 -18.84 15.29 -16.09
C ASP A 11 -17.51 14.52 -16.13
N VAL A 12 -16.38 15.23 -16.10
CA VAL A 12 -15.07 14.58 -16.01
C VAL A 12 -14.72 14.34 -14.55
N GLN A 13 -14.55 13.07 -14.19
CA GLN A 13 -14.03 12.66 -12.89
C GLN A 13 -12.52 12.43 -12.97
N ALA A 14 -11.77 13.09 -12.08
CA ALA A 14 -10.34 12.86 -11.91
C ALA A 14 -10.10 11.90 -10.74
N GLU A 15 -9.57 10.72 -11.03
CA GLU A 15 -9.29 9.71 -10.01
C GLU A 15 -7.81 9.77 -9.58
N PRO A 16 -7.53 10.10 -8.32
CA PRO A 16 -6.17 10.12 -7.83
C PRO A 16 -5.67 8.68 -7.63
N LEU A 17 -4.44 8.43 -8.09
CA LEU A 17 -3.78 7.13 -7.95
C LEU A 17 -2.46 7.28 -7.19
N ILE A 18 -2.23 6.40 -6.21
CA ILE A 18 -0.94 6.20 -5.54
C ILE A 18 -0.54 4.77 -5.79
N ASP A 19 0.66 4.55 -6.34
CA ASP A 19 1.13 3.24 -6.78
C ASP A 19 0.14 2.53 -7.72
N ARG A 20 -0.60 3.28 -8.55
CA ARG A 20 -1.65 2.78 -9.46
C ARG A 20 -2.88 2.19 -8.77
N TRP A 21 -3.03 2.40 -7.45
CA TRP A 21 -4.24 2.11 -6.69
C TRP A 21 -5.00 3.40 -6.37
N TYR A 22 -6.32 3.30 -6.22
CA TYR A 22 -7.15 4.44 -5.82
C TYR A 22 -6.63 5.05 -4.51
N ALA A 23 -6.38 6.36 -4.53
CA ALA A 23 -5.80 7.04 -3.39
C ALA A 23 -6.83 7.19 -2.25
N TRP A 24 -6.42 6.73 -1.07
CA TRP A 24 -7.16 6.85 0.19
C TRP A 24 -6.20 7.18 1.32
N VAL A 25 -6.72 7.58 2.48
CA VAL A 25 -5.94 8.18 3.59
C VAL A 25 -4.76 7.32 4.06
N HIS A 26 -4.87 5.99 3.99
CA HIS A 26 -3.80 5.06 4.41
C HIS A 26 -2.69 4.86 3.37
N LEU A 27 -2.77 5.50 2.20
CA LEU A 27 -1.67 5.54 1.22
C LEU A 27 -0.88 6.85 1.30
N ILE A 28 -1.32 7.83 2.10
CA ILE A 28 -0.62 9.12 2.22
C ILE A 28 0.63 8.99 3.09
N THR A 29 0.55 8.26 4.21
CA THR A 29 1.70 8.11 5.11
C THR A 29 2.57 6.93 4.65
N PRO A 30 3.89 7.12 4.49
CA PRO A 30 4.75 6.13 3.82
C PRO A 30 4.79 4.79 4.54
N ALA A 31 4.75 4.80 5.87
CA ALA A 31 4.80 3.58 6.66
C ALA A 31 3.51 2.74 6.53
N THR A 32 2.32 3.36 6.57
CA THR A 32 1.07 2.61 6.41
C THR A 32 0.82 2.24 4.95
N ALA A 33 1.29 3.07 4.01
CA ALA A 33 1.28 2.76 2.59
C ALA A 33 2.09 1.49 2.30
N ALA A 34 3.30 1.37 2.86
CA ALA A 34 4.15 0.18 2.70
C ALA A 34 3.43 -1.11 3.11
N PHE A 35 2.73 -1.10 4.26
CA PHE A 35 1.95 -2.26 4.70
C PHE A 35 0.79 -2.57 3.78
N ASN A 36 0.01 -1.58 3.35
CA ASN A 36 -1.11 -1.81 2.43
C ASN A 36 -0.63 -2.34 1.08
N VAL A 37 0.48 -1.83 0.55
CA VAL A 37 1.06 -2.32 -0.70
C VAL A 37 1.49 -3.78 -0.56
N VAL A 38 2.26 -4.12 0.47
CA VAL A 38 2.81 -5.48 0.66
C VAL A 38 1.72 -6.48 1.03
N GLU A 39 0.85 -6.14 1.99
CA GLU A 39 -0.09 -7.08 2.59
C GLU A 39 -1.42 -7.18 1.86
N ARG A 40 -1.80 -6.15 1.10
CA ARG A 40 -3.09 -6.13 0.39
C ARG A 40 -2.91 -6.10 -1.11
N HIS A 41 -2.24 -5.08 -1.65
CA HIS A 41 -2.20 -4.84 -3.09
C HIS A 41 -1.47 -5.96 -3.85
N LEU A 42 -0.24 -6.26 -3.44
CA LEU A 42 0.57 -7.30 -4.09
C LEU A 42 -0.06 -8.69 -3.98
N LYS A 43 -0.61 -9.05 -2.81
CA LYS A 43 -1.28 -10.35 -2.60
C LYS A 43 -2.53 -10.47 -3.47
N THR A 44 -3.30 -9.39 -3.60
CA THR A 44 -4.50 -9.38 -4.44
C THR A 44 -4.17 -9.53 -5.92
N MET A 45 -3.16 -8.81 -6.41
CA MET A 45 -2.69 -8.95 -7.81
C MET A 45 -2.13 -10.35 -8.09
N ALA A 46 -1.34 -10.91 -7.15
CA ALA A 46 -0.82 -12.26 -7.28
C ALA A 46 -1.94 -13.33 -7.32
N SER A 47 -2.97 -13.18 -6.47
CA SER A 47 -4.18 -14.02 -6.49
C SER A 47 -4.92 -13.91 -7.82
N TYR A 48 -5.08 -12.70 -8.36
CA TYR A 48 -5.74 -12.49 -9.65
C TYR A 48 -5.00 -13.14 -10.81
N VAL A 49 -3.66 -13.03 -10.86
CA VAL A 49 -2.84 -13.70 -11.87
C VAL A 49 -2.93 -15.23 -11.75
N ALA A 50 -3.08 -15.76 -10.54
CA ALA A 50 -3.23 -17.19 -10.32
C ALA A 50 -4.61 -17.73 -10.74
N ALA A 51 -5.69 -16.97 -10.48
CA ALA A 51 -7.07 -17.42 -10.71
C ALA A 51 -8.00 -16.30 -11.22
N PRO A 52 -7.81 -15.78 -12.45
CA PRO A 52 -8.58 -14.64 -12.97
C PRO A 52 -10.10 -14.92 -13.06
N ALA A 53 -10.48 -16.14 -13.42
CA ALA A 53 -11.88 -16.55 -13.51
C ALA A 53 -12.61 -16.52 -12.16
N LEU A 54 -11.91 -16.80 -11.05
CA LEU A 54 -12.48 -16.74 -9.71
C LEU A 54 -12.78 -15.30 -9.31
N HIS A 55 -11.90 -14.36 -9.66
CA HIS A 55 -12.10 -12.93 -9.39
C HIS A 55 -13.29 -12.39 -10.21
N ALA A 56 -13.43 -12.78 -11.48
CA ALA A 56 -14.60 -12.40 -12.30
C ALA A 56 -15.91 -12.93 -11.70
N ALA A 57 -15.94 -14.20 -11.25
CA ALA A 57 -17.11 -14.78 -10.60
C ALA A 57 -17.42 -14.10 -9.24
N ALA A 58 -16.39 -13.72 -8.47
CA ALA A 58 -16.57 -13.04 -7.20
C ALA A 58 -17.13 -11.62 -7.38
N VAL A 59 -16.66 -10.86 -8.36
CA VAL A 59 -17.17 -9.51 -8.66
C VAL A 59 -18.63 -9.54 -9.11
N ALA A 60 -19.03 -10.57 -9.87
CA ALA A 60 -20.40 -10.76 -10.31
C ALA A 60 -21.38 -10.97 -9.15
N ASN A 61 -20.92 -11.50 -8.01
CA ASN A 61 -21.76 -11.70 -6.82
C ASN A 61 -21.85 -10.41 -5.99
N PRO A 62 -23.03 -9.77 -5.83
CA PRO A 62 -23.18 -8.55 -5.04
C PRO A 62 -22.75 -8.68 -3.58
N ALA A 63 -22.83 -9.88 -2.99
CA ALA A 63 -22.42 -10.14 -1.61
C ALA A 63 -20.89 -10.12 -1.41
N MET A 64 -20.11 -10.29 -2.48
CA MET A 64 -18.65 -10.32 -2.45
C MET A 64 -18.03 -8.99 -2.87
N ARG A 65 -18.85 -7.99 -3.25
CA ARG A 65 -18.39 -6.63 -3.56
C ARG A 65 -17.77 -5.99 -2.32
N GLY A 66 -16.60 -5.37 -2.52
CA GLY A 66 -15.79 -4.81 -1.44
C GLY A 66 -14.74 -5.78 -0.88
N GLY A 67 -14.76 -7.05 -1.29
CA GLY A 67 -13.68 -8.00 -1.02
C GLY A 67 -12.40 -7.71 -1.82
N PRO A 68 -11.30 -8.45 -1.55
CA PRO A 68 -10.02 -8.32 -2.25
C PRO A 68 -10.09 -8.97 -3.65
N PHE A 69 -10.98 -8.46 -4.50
CA PHE A 69 -11.16 -8.92 -5.88
C PHE A 69 -10.88 -7.78 -6.85
N ILE A 70 -10.35 -8.11 -8.02
CA ILE A 70 -10.00 -7.16 -9.07
C ILE A 70 -11.03 -7.35 -10.18
N ASP A 71 -11.67 -6.25 -10.55
CA ASP A 71 -12.67 -6.19 -11.60
C ASP A 71 -12.01 -5.85 -12.94
N LEU A 72 -11.53 -6.89 -13.62
CA LEU A 72 -10.93 -6.79 -14.95
C LEU A 72 -11.52 -7.87 -15.88
N ASP A 73 -12.69 -8.41 -15.55
CA ASP A 73 -13.40 -9.48 -16.29
C ASP A 73 -12.55 -10.73 -16.62
N GLY A 74 -11.52 -11.00 -15.80
CA GLY A 74 -10.58 -12.10 -16.06
C GLY A 74 -9.55 -11.81 -17.17
N ALA A 75 -9.55 -10.60 -17.73
CA ALA A 75 -8.62 -10.16 -18.77
C ALA A 75 -7.37 -9.47 -18.18
N ARG A 76 -6.48 -8.99 -19.06
CA ARG A 76 -5.30 -8.15 -18.73
C ARG A 76 -4.31 -8.77 -17.75
N VAL A 77 -4.25 -10.10 -17.68
CA VAL A 77 -3.36 -10.85 -16.79
C VAL A 77 -1.88 -10.57 -17.10
N ASP A 78 -1.53 -10.42 -18.38
CA ASP A 78 -0.14 -10.14 -18.78
C ASP A 78 0.32 -8.74 -18.36
N GLU A 79 -0.57 -7.74 -18.44
CA GLU A 79 -0.31 -6.39 -17.92
C GLU A 79 -0.09 -6.42 -16.41
N LEU A 80 -0.92 -7.17 -15.67
CA LEU A 80 -0.77 -7.34 -14.22
C LEU A 80 0.51 -8.10 -13.84
N ARG A 81 0.95 -9.06 -14.66
CA ARG A 81 2.22 -9.74 -14.47
C ARG A 81 3.41 -8.80 -14.70
N ALA A 82 3.35 -7.97 -15.74
CA ALA A 82 4.36 -6.95 -16.00
C ALA A 82 4.39 -5.90 -14.88
N LEU A 83 3.21 -5.53 -14.36
CA LEU A 83 3.06 -4.63 -13.22
C LEU A 83 3.72 -5.18 -11.95
N LEU A 84 3.43 -6.43 -11.60
CA LEU A 84 4.03 -7.11 -10.47
C LEU A 84 5.56 -7.19 -10.58
N ALA A 85 6.08 -7.44 -11.79
CA ALA A 85 7.52 -7.45 -12.03
C ALA A 85 8.15 -6.06 -11.81
N ALA A 86 7.50 -5.00 -12.30
CA ALA A 86 7.97 -3.62 -12.12
C ALA A 86 7.89 -3.14 -10.66
N GLU A 87 6.82 -3.49 -9.95
CA GLU A 87 6.62 -3.11 -8.55
C GLU A 87 7.50 -3.92 -7.58
N GLY A 88 7.83 -5.17 -7.90
CA GLY A 88 8.77 -5.98 -7.12
C GLY A 88 10.13 -5.30 -6.92
N LEU A 89 10.61 -4.55 -7.91
CA LEU A 89 11.83 -3.74 -7.82
C LEU A 89 11.68 -2.50 -6.91
N THR A 90 10.47 -1.92 -6.83
CA THR A 90 10.20 -0.71 -6.03
C THR A 90 9.95 -1.05 -4.55
N VAL A 91 9.27 -2.18 -4.31
CA VAL A 91 8.84 -2.62 -2.98
C VAL A 91 10.00 -3.20 -2.15
N ALA A 92 11.14 -3.53 -2.77
CA ALA A 92 12.35 -3.91 -2.04
C ALA A 92 12.76 -2.85 -0.99
N GLY A 93 12.59 -1.56 -1.30
CA GLY A 93 12.81 -0.47 -0.34
C GLY A 93 11.72 -0.34 0.74
N LEU A 94 10.45 -0.54 0.36
CA LEU A 94 9.31 -0.43 1.27
C LEU A 94 9.24 -1.59 2.28
N ARG A 95 9.62 -2.81 1.86
CA ARG A 95 9.71 -3.99 2.75
C ARG A 95 10.64 -3.77 3.92
N GLY A 96 11.75 -3.04 3.73
CA GLY A 96 12.66 -2.69 4.82
C GLY A 96 12.01 -1.81 5.89
N THR A 97 11.05 -0.95 5.51
CA THR A 97 10.31 -0.09 6.45
C THR A 97 9.13 -0.79 7.11
N ALA A 98 8.46 -1.69 6.38
CA ALA A 98 7.38 -2.52 6.92
C ALA A 98 7.93 -3.54 7.93
N HIS A 99 8.98 -4.28 7.55
CA HIS A 99 9.57 -5.32 8.40
C HIS A 99 10.16 -4.76 9.69
N ARG A 100 10.88 -3.62 9.62
CA ARG A 100 11.47 -2.97 10.81
C ARG A 100 10.43 -2.61 11.89
N ARG A 101 9.19 -2.27 11.50
CA ARG A 101 8.13 -1.96 12.45
C ARG A 101 7.45 -3.21 13.02
N ASP A 102 7.27 -4.25 12.21
CA ASP A 102 6.75 -5.53 12.69
C ASP A 102 7.73 -6.23 13.63
N ASP A 103 9.03 -6.16 13.33
CA ASP A 103 10.09 -6.66 14.19
C ASP A 103 10.13 -5.88 15.51
N ALA A 104 10.10 -4.55 15.46
CA ALA A 104 10.03 -3.71 16.66
C ALA A 104 8.81 -4.04 17.53
N ARG A 105 7.62 -4.23 16.93
CA ARG A 105 6.41 -4.57 17.68
C ARG A 105 6.46 -5.99 18.27
N ARG A 106 7.11 -6.93 17.58
CA ARG A 106 7.29 -8.31 18.05
C ARG A 106 8.36 -8.41 19.15
N ASP A 107 9.37 -7.56 19.08
CA ASP A 107 10.41 -7.44 20.09
C ASP A 107 9.87 -6.75 21.36
N ASP A 108 9.05 -5.71 21.23
CA ASP A 108 8.36 -5.08 22.37
C ASP A 108 7.40 -6.05 23.07
N ALA A 109 6.65 -6.86 22.31
CA ALA A 109 5.79 -7.90 22.89
C ALA A 109 6.56 -9.04 23.60
N ARG A 110 7.87 -9.18 23.37
CA ARG A 110 8.75 -10.06 24.17
C ARG A 110 9.31 -9.36 25.41
N ASN A 111 9.32 -8.03 25.42
CA ASN A 111 9.94 -7.23 26.46
C ASN A 111 8.95 -6.72 27.53
N ASP A 112 7.65 -6.93 27.33
CA ASP A 112 6.60 -6.56 28.29
C ASP A 112 6.65 -7.35 29.62
N ASP A 113 7.51 -8.37 29.76
CA ASP A 113 7.80 -9.03 31.05
C ASP A 113 8.95 -8.39 31.83
N ALA A 114 9.62 -7.36 31.29
CA ALA A 114 10.68 -6.63 31.96
C ALA A 114 10.43 -5.12 31.88
N GLY A 115 9.76 -4.57 32.90
CA GLY A 115 9.54 -3.13 33.02
C GLY A 115 10.84 -2.35 32.79
N HIS A 116 10.90 -1.63 31.67
CA HIS A 116 12.04 -0.80 31.33
C HIS A 116 11.57 0.60 30.96
N ASP A 117 11.99 1.55 31.79
CA ASP A 117 11.84 2.98 31.65
C ASP A 117 12.42 3.48 30.32
N VAL A 118 11.55 4.03 29.44
CA VAL A 118 11.92 4.53 28.10
C VAL A 118 12.20 6.05 28.12
N ALA A 119 12.54 6.63 29.28
CA ALA A 119 12.83 8.05 29.39
C ALA A 119 14.19 8.31 30.07
N GLY A 120 15.30 8.17 29.34
CA GLY A 120 16.60 8.40 30.00
C GLY A 120 17.87 8.43 29.16
N ARG A 121 17.90 8.99 27.95
CA ARG A 121 19.18 9.30 27.26
C ARG A 121 19.06 10.54 26.38
N GLY A 122 19.14 11.73 26.99
CA GLY A 122 19.15 12.98 26.23
C GLY A 122 19.29 14.24 27.09
N CYS A 123 20.21 14.30 28.06
CA CYS A 123 20.58 15.56 28.73
C CYS A 123 21.85 15.44 29.62
N GLN A 124 22.99 14.97 29.09
CA GLN A 124 24.25 14.89 29.86
C GLN A 124 25.49 15.32 29.05
N GLN A 125 25.34 16.15 28.01
CA GLN A 125 26.49 16.65 27.23
C GLN A 125 26.38 18.15 26.95
N GLU A 126 26.17 18.96 27.98
CA GLU A 126 26.32 20.43 27.88
C GLU A 126 26.52 21.06 29.27
N ALA A 127 27.59 20.69 29.97
CA ALA A 127 28.06 21.40 31.16
C ALA A 127 29.55 21.10 31.44
N ALA A 128 30.42 21.50 30.50
CA ALA A 128 31.85 21.64 30.76
C ALA A 128 32.37 22.85 29.97
N ARG A 129 32.11 24.03 30.51
CA ARG A 129 32.86 25.27 30.29
C ARG A 129 32.92 26.03 31.61
#